data_AF-A0A3M7P995-F1
#
_entry.id   AF-A0A3M7P995-F1
#
_cell.length_a   1.000
_cell.length_b   1.000
_cell.length_c   1.000
_cell.angle_alpha   90.00
_cell.angle_beta   90.00
_cell.angle_gamma   90.00
#
_symmetry.space_group_name_H-M   'P 1'
#
loop_
_entity.id
_entity.type
_entity.pdbx_description
1 polymer ?
#
loop_
_entity_poly.entity_id
_entity_poly.type
_entity_poly.pdbx_seq_one_letter_code
_entity_poly.pdbx_strand_id
1 'polypeptide(L)'
;MEVIQEIIIRNIPNVPNNRDLILTLLKSRCRELGLSFPLYADVVQSAGRLPCHGFTCLKRIDDNEVLLDQRMYFEEIRLLFEVQRVAVIDQENMAGWLGRRHPQLLRSQDESGQDPPSQMLPEQQ
;
A
#
# COMPACT_ATOMS: atom_id res chain seq x y z
N MET A 1 5.24 -11.99 -19.36
CA MET A 1 3.93 -11.40 -19.00
C MET A 1 3.40 -12.06 -17.75
N GLU A 2 3.25 -11.28 -16.68
CA GLU A 2 2.59 -11.68 -15.44
C GLU A 2 1.19 -11.05 -15.39
N VAL A 3 0.25 -11.72 -14.72
CA VAL A 3 -1.09 -11.17 -14.45
C VAL A 3 -1.04 -10.50 -13.08
N ILE A 4 -1.31 -9.20 -13.07
CA ILE A 4 -1.36 -8.35 -11.89
C ILE A 4 -2.83 -8.06 -11.58
N GLN A 5 -3.22 -8.35 -10.34
CA GLN A 5 -4.56 -8.09 -9.84
C GLN A 5 -4.52 -6.96 -8.83
N GLU A 6 -5.07 -5.81 -9.21
CA GLU A 6 -5.25 -4.69 -8.29
C GLU A 6 -6.46 -4.96 -7.40
N ILE A 7 -6.20 -5.03 -6.10
CA ILE A 7 -7.18 -5.23 -5.04
C ILE A 7 -7.48 -3.87 -4.41
N ILE A 8 -8.77 -3.54 -4.30
CA ILE A 8 -9.22 -2.43 -3.46
C ILE A 8 -9.52 -2.94 -2.06
N ILE A 9 -9.03 -2.20 -1.06
CA ILE A 9 -9.29 -2.42 0.35
C ILE A 9 -10.31 -1.36 0.79
N ARG A 10 -11.51 -1.78 1.18
CA ARG A 10 -12.56 -0.89 1.65
C ARG A 10 -12.72 -0.97 3.17
N ASN A 11 -13.54 -0.04 3.68
CA ASN A 11 -13.92 0.05 5.08
C ASN A 11 -12.73 0.34 6.00
N ILE A 12 -11.73 1.07 5.50
CA ILE A 12 -10.61 1.53 6.32
C ILE A 12 -11.10 2.70 7.18
N PRO A 13 -10.98 2.63 8.51
CA PRO A 13 -11.41 3.72 9.39
C PRO A 13 -10.64 5.01 9.11
N ASN A 14 -11.34 6.14 9.17
CA ASN A 14 -10.72 7.45 9.02
C ASN A 14 -10.14 7.90 10.38
N VAL A 15 -8.99 7.35 10.74
CA VAL A 15 -8.24 7.67 11.97
C VAL A 15 -6.84 8.17 11.62
N PRO A 16 -6.20 8.97 12.49
CA PRO A 16 -4.82 9.40 12.29
C PRO A 16 -3.90 8.20 12.05
N ASN A 17 -2.94 8.35 11.13
CA ASN A 17 -1.93 7.33 10.79
C ASN A 17 -2.49 5.99 10.28
N ASN A 18 -3.75 5.94 9.84
CA ASN A 18 -4.35 4.71 9.31
C ASN A 18 -3.56 4.11 8.13
N ARG A 19 -2.93 4.93 7.28
CA ARG A 19 -2.10 4.48 6.17
C ARG A 19 -1.00 3.53 6.64
N ASP A 20 -0.11 3.99 7.52
CA ASP A 20 1.05 3.19 7.95
C ASP A 20 0.64 1.94 8.73
N LEU A 21 -0.44 2.04 9.51
CA LEU A 21 -0.96 0.91 10.26
C LEU A 21 -1.56 -0.16 9.36
N ILE A 22 -2.35 0.23 8.35
CA ILE A 22 -2.90 -0.71 7.36
C ILE A 22 -1.78 -1.34 6.54
N LEU A 23 -0.78 -0.57 6.12
CA LEU A 23 0.39 -1.09 5.40
C LEU A 23 1.17 -2.10 6.26
N THR A 24 1.35 -1.82 7.54
CA THR A 24 2.01 -2.71 8.49
C THR A 24 1.21 -4.00 8.68
N LEU A 25 -0.11 -3.87 8.86
CA LEU A 25 -1.03 -5.00 9.01
C LEU A 25 -1.02 -5.91 7.78
N LEU A 26 -1.07 -5.34 6.57
CA LEU A 26 -0.99 -6.08 5.31
C LEU A 26 0.33 -6.85 5.18
N LYS A 27 1.46 -6.19 5.47
CA LYS A 27 2.79 -6.83 5.42
C LYS A 27 2.91 -7.97 6.44
N SER A 28 2.41 -7.78 7.67
CA SER A 28 2.38 -8.85 8.68
C SER A 28 1.55 -10.03 8.20
N ARG A 29 0.34 -9.77 7.68
CA ARG A 29 -0.55 -10.83 7.20
C ARG A 29 0.05 -11.61 6.04
N CYS A 30 0.66 -10.92 5.07
CA CYS A 30 1.35 -11.59 3.96
C CYS A 30 2.46 -12.50 4.48
N ARG A 31 3.26 -12.02 5.44
CA ARG A 31 4.33 -12.82 6.06
C ARG A 31 3.77 -14.04 6.80
N GLU A 32 2.72 -13.88 7.60
CA GLU A 32 2.08 -14.97 8.36
C GLU A 32 1.56 -16.07 7.44
N LEU A 33 1.01 -15.69 6.29
CA LEU A 33 0.44 -16.60 5.30
C LEU A 33 1.47 -17.13 4.28
N GLY A 34 2.73 -16.68 4.36
CA GLY A 34 3.77 -17.05 3.40
C GLY A 34 3.58 -16.48 1.99
N LEU A 35 2.81 -15.40 1.85
CA LEU A 35 2.52 -14.72 0.59
C LEU A 35 3.68 -13.81 0.17
N SER A 36 3.74 -13.49 -1.12
CA SER A 36 4.61 -12.42 -1.59
C SER A 36 4.26 -11.08 -0.93
N PHE A 37 5.28 -10.26 -0.69
CA PHE A 37 5.05 -8.90 -0.20
C PHE A 37 4.30 -8.07 -1.25
N PRO A 38 3.46 -7.12 -0.81
CA PRO A 38 2.82 -6.18 -1.71
C PRO A 38 3.84 -5.46 -2.58
N LEU A 39 3.63 -5.50 -3.90
CA LEU A 39 4.39 -4.72 -4.87
C LEU A 39 4.15 -3.22 -4.68
N TYR A 40 2.91 -2.88 -4.31
CA TYR A 40 2.55 -1.60 -3.75
C TYR A 40 1.39 -1.78 -2.77
N ALA A 41 1.28 -0.84 -1.86
CA ALA A 41 0.05 -0.61 -1.15
C ALA A 41 -0.07 0.88 -0.82
N ASP A 42 -1.27 1.42 -0.93
CA ASP A 42 -1.54 2.82 -0.62
C ASP A 42 -2.92 2.96 0.03
N VAL A 43 -3.10 4.02 0.81
CA VAL A 43 -4.38 4.34 1.45
C VAL A 43 -4.76 5.76 1.07
N VAL A 44 -5.87 5.89 0.36
CA VAL A 44 -6.46 7.15 -0.03
C VAL A 44 -7.41 7.61 1.09
N GLN A 45 -7.07 8.75 1.68
CA GLN A 45 -7.95 9.41 2.62
C GLN A 45 -9.15 10.02 1.88
N SER A 46 -10.35 9.72 2.37
CA SER A 46 -11.58 10.29 1.82
C SER A 46 -11.82 11.67 2.42
N ALA A 47 -12.29 12.62 1.62
CA ALA A 47 -12.71 13.92 2.14
C ALA A 47 -13.94 13.76 3.06
N GLY A 48 -13.87 14.33 4.27
CA GLY A 48 -14.99 14.34 5.23
C GLY A 48 -15.12 13.04 6.04
N ARG A 49 -16.38 12.59 6.24
CA ARG A 49 -16.72 11.44 7.12
C ARG A 49 -16.76 10.08 6.42
N LEU A 50 -16.35 10.00 5.15
CA LEU A 50 -16.35 8.74 4.43
C LEU A 50 -15.17 7.85 4.88
N PRO A 51 -15.34 6.51 4.92
CA PRO A 51 -14.23 5.61 5.17
C PRO A 51 -13.13 5.81 4.14
N CYS A 52 -11.89 5.63 4.56
CA CYS A 52 -10.76 5.57 3.65
C CYS A 52 -10.84 4.27 2.84
N HIS A 53 -10.12 4.24 1.72
CA HIS A 53 -9.93 3.04 0.94
C HIS A 53 -8.47 2.92 0.56
N GLY A 54 -8.01 1.70 0.29
CA GLY A 54 -6.65 1.43 -0.12
C GLY A 54 -6.60 0.62 -1.39
N PHE A 55 -5.41 0.55 -1.96
CA PHE A 55 -5.12 -0.27 -3.13
C PHE A 55 -3.90 -1.11 -2.82
N THR A 56 -3.87 -2.34 -3.29
CA THR A 56 -2.69 -3.20 -3.20
C THR A 56 -2.65 -4.21 -4.34
N CYS A 57 -1.47 -4.74 -4.59
CA CYS A 57 -1.28 -5.90 -5.45
C CYS A 57 -0.10 -6.72 -4.91
N LEU A 58 -0.29 -8.03 -4.82
CA LEU A 58 0.80 -8.97 -4.54
C LEU A 58 1.48 -9.41 -5.84
N LYS A 59 2.70 -9.96 -5.74
CA LYS A 59 3.50 -10.34 -6.91
C LYS A 59 2.88 -11.49 -7.70
N ARG A 60 2.28 -12.46 -7.01
CA ARG A 60 1.69 -13.65 -7.62
C ARG A 60 0.17 -13.55 -7.63
N ILE A 61 -0.45 -13.97 -8.72
CA ILE A 61 -1.92 -13.99 -8.82
C ILE A 61 -2.54 -14.90 -7.74
N ASP A 62 -1.96 -16.07 -7.50
CA ASP A 62 -2.44 -17.00 -6.47
C ASP A 62 -2.41 -16.37 -5.07
N ASP A 63 -1.39 -15.55 -4.78
CA ASP A 63 -1.32 -14.84 -3.50
C ASP A 63 -2.44 -13.79 -3.36
N ASN A 64 -2.82 -13.14 -4.47
CA ASN A 64 -3.92 -12.17 -4.49
C ASN A 64 -5.26 -12.87 -4.21
N GLU A 65 -5.49 -14.06 -4.77
CA GLU A 65 -6.68 -14.87 -4.47
C GLU A 65 -6.73 -15.26 -2.98
N VAL A 66 -5.60 -15.72 -2.42
CA VAL A 66 -5.53 -16.03 -0.98
C VAL A 66 -5.81 -14.79 -0.13
N LEU A 67 -5.33 -13.60 -0.54
CA LEU A 67 -5.57 -12.35 0.17
C LEU A 67 -7.04 -11.92 0.12
N LEU A 68 -7.74 -12.10 -1.01
CA LEU A 68 -9.17 -11.80 -1.16
C LEU A 68 -10.05 -12.61 -0.20
N ASP A 69 -9.66 -13.85 0.07
CA ASP A 69 -10.37 -14.73 1.01
C ASP A 69 -10.08 -14.43 2.49
N GLN A 70 -9.11 -13.55 2.78
CA GLN A 70 -8.74 -13.25 4.16
C GLN A 70 -9.79 -12.41 4.88
N ARG A 71 -10.02 -12.78 6.15
CA ARG A 71 -10.77 -11.95 7.10
C ARG A 71 -9.80 -11.14 7.93
N MET A 72 -9.52 -9.92 7.47
CA MET A 72 -8.69 -8.99 8.22
C MET A 72 -9.54 -7.94 8.93
N TYR A 73 -9.09 -7.55 10.11
CA TYR A 73 -9.71 -6.53 10.94
C TYR A 73 -8.68 -5.46 11.27
N PHE A 74 -9.12 -4.22 11.24
CA PHE A 74 -8.41 -3.09 11.82
C PHE A 74 -9.20 -2.66 13.04
N GLU A 75 -8.63 -2.86 14.23
CA GLU A 75 -9.38 -2.84 15.49
C GLU A 75 -10.57 -3.81 15.41
N GLU A 76 -11.80 -3.33 15.55
CA GLU A 76 -13.03 -4.13 15.45
C GLU A 76 -13.68 -4.07 14.06
N ILE A 77 -13.10 -3.29 13.14
CA ILE A 77 -13.68 -3.01 11.83
C ILE A 77 -13.11 -3.97 10.80
N ARG A 78 -13.99 -4.76 10.18
CA ARG A 78 -13.62 -5.67 9.10
C ARG A 78 -13.20 -4.89 7.86
N LEU A 79 -12.00 -5.18 7.37
CA LEU A 79 -11.53 -4.73 6.07
C LEU A 79 -12.16 -5.61 4.98
N LEU A 80 -12.52 -4.99 3.87
CA LEU A 80 -13.10 -5.70 2.72
C LEU A 80 -12.12 -5.65 1.56
N PHE A 81 -11.85 -6.80 0.95
CA PHE A 81 -10.96 -6.94 -0.19
C PHE A 81 -11.79 -7.29 -1.41
N GLU A 82 -11.61 -6.55 -2.49
CA GLU A 82 -12.32 -6.77 -3.75
C GLU A 82 -11.35 -6.62 -4.91
N VAL A 83 -11.55 -7.41 -5.98
CA VAL A 83 -10.86 -7.17 -7.24
C VAL A 83 -11.38 -5.87 -7.82
N GLN A 84 -10.49 -4.91 -7.99
CA GLN A 84 -10.83 -3.71 -8.73
C GLN A 84 -10.54 -3.89 -10.21
N ARG A 85 -9.35 -4.43 -10.55
CA ARG A 85 -8.87 -4.56 -11.93
C ARG A 85 -7.88 -5.72 -12.08
N VAL A 86 -7.80 -6.21 -13.31
CA VAL A 86 -6.79 -7.20 -13.74
C VAL A 86 -6.03 -6.62 -14.92
N ALA A 87 -4.70 -6.70 -14.90
CA ALA A 87 -3.83 -6.23 -15.96
C ALA A 87 -2.77 -7.28 -16.29
N VAL A 88 -2.46 -7.45 -17.57
CA VAL A 88 -1.33 -8.28 -18.02
C VAL A 88 -0.15 -7.36 -18.24
N ILE A 89 0.90 -7.50 -17.43
CA ILE A 89 2.04 -6.58 -17.43
C ILE A 89 3.33 -7.42 -17.38
N ASP A 90 4.34 -7.03 -18.15
CA ASP A 90 5.67 -7.59 -17.97
C ASP A 90 6.31 -7.03 -16.69
N GLN A 91 7.02 -7.88 -15.96
CA GLN A 91 7.60 -7.52 -14.66
C GLN A 91 8.48 -6.26 -14.73
N GLU A 92 9.21 -6.07 -15.85
CA GLU A 92 10.04 -4.89 -16.12
C GLU A 92 9.23 -3.59 -16.28
N ASN A 93 7.98 -3.69 -16.73
CA ASN A 93 7.07 -2.56 -16.97
C ASN A 93 6.14 -2.27 -15.78
N MET A 94 6.20 -3.10 -14.73
CA MET A 94 5.31 -3.05 -13.59
C MET A 94 5.44 -1.75 -12.80
N ALA A 95 6.67 -1.30 -12.50
CA ALA A 95 6.91 -0.04 -11.78
C ALA A 95 6.37 1.17 -12.56
N GLY A 96 6.57 1.19 -13.90
CA GLY A 96 6.04 2.23 -14.76
C GLY A 96 4.51 2.21 -14.87
N TRP A 97 3.90 1.02 -14.87
CA TRP A 97 2.44 0.89 -14.82
C TRP A 97 1.88 1.42 -13.48
N LEU A 98 2.50 1.06 -12.37
CA LEU A 98 2.12 1.53 -11.03
C LEU A 98 2.26 3.05 -10.90
N GLY A 99 3.38 3.63 -11.31
CA GLY A 99 3.61 5.07 -11.26
C GLY A 99 2.66 5.90 -12.12
N ARG A 100 2.19 5.36 -13.26
CA ARG A 100 1.15 6.00 -14.09
C ARG A 100 -0.24 5.95 -13.47
N ARG A 101 -0.54 4.94 -12.65
CA ARG A 101 -1.87 4.70 -12.09
C ARG A 101 -2.04 5.29 -10.70
N HIS A 102 -0.97 5.29 -9.93
CA HIS A 102 -0.90 5.87 -8.60
C HIS A 102 0.29 6.83 -8.55
N PRO A 103 0.15 8.05 -9.11
CA PRO A 103 1.23 9.04 -9.16
C PRO A 103 1.79 9.38 -7.77
N GLN A 104 0.98 9.21 -6.73
CA GLN A 104 1.40 9.40 -5.34
C GLN A 104 2.46 8.38 -4.87
N LEU A 105 2.58 7.21 -5.51
CA LEU A 105 3.66 6.25 -5.23
C LEU A 105 5.04 6.77 -5.65
N LEU A 106 5.09 7.61 -6.70
CA LEU A 106 6.34 8.25 -7.14
C LEU A 106 6.82 9.29 -6.13
N ARG A 107 5.90 9.99 -5.44
CA ARG A 107 6.24 11.01 -4.43
C ARG A 107 6.81 10.40 -3.15
N SER A 108 6.36 9.21 -2.76
CA SER A 108 6.84 8.53 -1.56
C SER A 108 8.27 7.96 -1.65
N GLN A 109 8.91 7.93 -2.82
CA GLN A 109 10.33 7.58 -2.92
C GLN A 109 11.26 8.79 -2.72
N ASP A 110 10.78 10.01 -2.97
CA ASP A 110 11.55 11.24 -2.78
C ASP A 110 11.64 11.66 -1.29
N GLU A 111 10.68 11.24 -0.44
CA GLU A 111 10.67 11.59 0.98
C GLU A 111 11.59 10.72 1.86
N SER A 112 12.18 9.65 1.31
CA SER A 112 13.20 8.82 1.98
C SER A 112 14.65 9.32 1.79
N GLY A 113 14.83 10.56 1.31
CA GLY A 113 16.13 11.10 0.89
C GLY A 113 16.46 12.51 1.37
N GLN A 114 15.91 12.98 2.49
CA GLN A 114 16.36 14.24 3.13
C GLN A 114 16.61 14.05 4.62
N ASP A 115 17.80 13.52 4.94
CA ASP A 115 18.48 13.98 6.15
C ASP A 115 18.65 15.50 6.02
N PRO A 116 18.18 16.33 6.98
CA PRO A 116 18.62 17.71 7.02
C PRO A 116 20.15 17.69 7.25
N PRO A 117 20.96 18.42 6.46
CA PRO A 117 22.37 18.52 6.77
C PRO A 117 22.50 19.12 8.17
N SER A 118 23.14 18.38 9.07
CA SER A 118 23.56 18.86 10.39
C SER A 118 24.36 20.15 10.21
N GLN A 119 23.69 21.29 10.35
CA GLN A 119 24.39 22.56 10.48
C GLN A 119 24.95 22.62 11.90
N MET A 120 26.26 22.38 11.98
CA MET A 120 27.07 22.65 13.15
C MET A 120 26.84 24.10 13.59
N LEU A 121 26.46 24.28 14.86
CA LEU A 121 26.42 25.57 15.53
C LEU A 121 27.82 26.21 15.47
N PRO A 122 27.95 27.50 15.13
CA PRO A 122 29.22 28.20 15.28
C PRO A 122 29.50 28.42 16.78
N GLU A 123 30.71 28.06 17.19
CA GLU A 123 31.27 28.37 18.50
C GLU A 123 31.14 29.89 18.75
N GLN A 124 30.47 30.28 19.83
CA GLN A 124 30.49 31.66 20.30
C GLN A 124 31.80 31.94 21.03
N GLN A 125 32.29 33.15 20.78
CA GLN A 125 33.57 33.74 21.15
C GLN A 125 33.92 33.68 22.64
#